data_AF-A0A8J2L8B7-F1
#
_entry.id   AF-A0A8J2L8B7-F1
#
_cell.length_a   1.000
_cell.length_b   1.000
_cell.length_c   1.000
_cell.angle_alpha   90.00
_cell.angle_beta   90.00
_cell.angle_gamma   90.00
#
_symmetry.space_group_name_H-M   'P 1'
#
loop_
_entity.id
_entity.type
_entity.pdbx_description
1 polymer ?
#
loop_
_entity_poly.entity_id
_entity_poly.type
_entity_poly.pdbx_seq_one_letter_code
_entity_poly.pdbx_strand_id
1 'polypeptide(L)'
;MLHFGQPPRFNPNVKIIQVDVEPEEFHQNIPTEVSLAGDVNAISAQLVETVAKSKLQFSKQSTWWADLQKKIELNKKTVEAFVKDTSPPLNYYATLSTIQE
;
A
#
# COMPACT_ATOMS: atom_id res chain seq x y z
N MET A 1 13.63 8.36 8.16
CA MET A 1 13.04 9.69 8.47
C MET A 1 11.55 9.65 8.17
N LEU A 2 10.73 10.33 8.97
CA LEU A 2 9.28 10.40 8.75
C LEU A 2 9.01 11.45 7.66
N HIS A 3 8.51 11.02 6.51
CA HIS A 3 8.22 11.89 5.38
C HIS A 3 6.80 12.48 5.40
N PHE A 4 5.94 12.04 6.34
CA PHE A 4 4.55 12.51 6.50
C PHE A 4 3.77 12.57 5.17
N GLY A 5 4.02 11.57 4.32
CA GLY A 5 3.45 11.46 2.97
C GLY A 5 3.96 12.47 1.93
N GLN A 6 4.81 13.43 2.28
CA GLN A 6 5.27 14.48 1.38
C GLN A 6 6.15 13.90 0.25
N PRO A 7 6.31 14.60 -0.89
CA PRO A 7 7.24 14.20 -1.93
C PRO A 7 8.67 14.00 -1.37
N PRO A 8 9.42 13.00 -1.86
CA PRO A 8 9.11 12.10 -2.97
C PRO A 8 8.36 10.83 -2.54
N ARG A 9 7.86 10.73 -1.30
CA ARG A 9 7.19 9.52 -0.80
C ARG A 9 5.87 9.28 -1.52
N PHE A 10 5.04 10.31 -1.62
CA PHE A 10 3.88 10.32 -2.52
C PHE A 10 4.09 11.30 -3.66
N ASN A 11 3.31 11.10 -4.73
CA ASN A 11 3.20 12.05 -5.82
C ASN A 11 2.70 13.40 -5.27
N PRO A 12 3.26 14.55 -5.68
CA PRO A 12 2.79 15.86 -5.23
C PRO A 12 1.31 16.13 -5.55
N ASN A 13 0.73 15.44 -6.53
CA ASN A 13 -0.67 15.55 -6.95
C ASN A 13 -1.52 14.35 -6.48
N VAL A 14 -1.07 13.60 -5.48
CA VAL A 14 -1.84 12.47 -4.95
C VAL A 14 -3.17 12.98 -4.36
N LYS A 15 -4.27 12.28 -4.66
CA LYS A 15 -5.55 12.48 -3.98
C LYS A 15 -5.73 11.40 -2.93
N ILE A 16 -6.03 11.80 -1.70
CA ILE A 16 -6.14 10.88 -0.56
C ILE A 16 -7.61 10.73 -0.19
N ILE A 17 -8.09 9.49 -0.17
CA ILE A 17 -9.34 9.12 0.47
C ILE A 17 -8.94 8.39 1.75
N GLN A 18 -9.37 8.89 2.91
CA GLN A 18 -9.03 8.29 4.21
C GLN A 18 -10.30 7.76 4.86
N VAL A 19 -10.22 6.52 5.33
CA VAL A 19 -11.25 5.90 6.17
C VAL A 19 -10.67 5.80 7.56
N ASP A 20 -11.32 6.42 8.53
CA ASP A 20 -10.88 6.39 9.92
C ASP A 20 -12.08 6.45 10.87
N VAL A 21 -11.97 5.79 12.02
CA VAL A 21 -13.02 5.83 13.06
C VAL A 21 -12.89 7.09 13.91
N GLU A 22 -11.67 7.63 14.01
CA GLU A 22 -11.32 8.83 14.79
C GLU A 22 -11.24 10.05 13.86
N PRO A 23 -12.21 10.99 13.92
CA PRO A 23 -12.21 12.15 13.04
C PRO A 23 -10.99 13.06 13.19
N GLU A 24 -10.32 13.03 14.35
CA GLU A 24 -9.10 13.77 14.63
C GLU A 24 -7.88 13.34 13.80
N GLU A 25 -7.90 12.14 13.20
CA GLU A 25 -6.81 11.64 12.36
C GLU A 25 -6.85 12.20 10.92
N PHE A 26 -7.97 12.81 10.52
CA PHE A 26 -8.08 13.41 9.20
C PHE A 26 -7.18 14.64 9.07
N HIS A 27 -6.53 14.78 7.91
CA HIS A 27 -5.70 15.93 7.55
C HIS A 27 -4.42 16.14 8.40
N GLN A 28 -4.07 15.23 9.31
CA GLN A 28 -2.91 15.37 10.22
C GLN A 28 -1.58 15.54 9.46
N ASN A 29 -1.35 14.76 8.40
CA ASN A 29 -0.08 14.75 7.66
C ASN A 29 -0.18 15.43 6.28
N ILE A 30 -1.22 15.06 5.53
CA ILE A 30 -1.54 15.62 4.22
C ILE A 30 -3.05 15.82 4.18
N PRO A 31 -3.54 16.90 3.54
CA PRO A 31 -4.96 17.07 3.31
C PRO A 31 -5.59 15.85 2.63
N THR A 32 -6.54 15.23 3.32
CA THR A 32 -7.45 14.25 2.75
C THR A 32 -8.43 14.94 1.80
N GLU A 33 -8.60 14.42 0.59
CA GLU A 33 -9.58 14.91 -0.40
C GLU A 33 -11.01 14.48 0.00
N VAL A 34 -11.15 13.25 0.50
CA VAL A 34 -12.42 12.69 0.99
C VAL A 34 -12.19 11.93 2.30
N SER A 35 -12.82 12.40 3.38
CA SER A 35 -12.77 11.77 4.70
C SER A 35 -14.04 10.94 4.93
N LEU A 36 -13.85 9.65 5.24
CA LEU A 36 -14.92 8.69 5.50
C LEU A 36 -14.85 8.25 6.97
N ALA A 37 -15.57 8.96 7.83
CA ALA A 37 -15.59 8.72 9.27
C ALA A 37 -16.41 7.47 9.62
N GLY A 38 -15.77 6.40 10.10
CA GLY A 38 -16.45 5.19 10.53
C GLY A 38 -15.56 3.95 10.55
N ASP A 39 -16.15 2.83 11.00
CA ASP A 39 -15.51 1.52 10.98
C ASP A 39 -15.14 1.10 9.54
N VAL A 40 -13.92 0.62 9.36
CA VAL A 40 -13.36 0.26 8.05
C VAL A 40 -14.15 -0.88 7.39
N ASN A 41 -14.71 -1.82 8.15
CA ASN A 41 -15.49 -2.92 7.59
C ASN A 41 -16.84 -2.41 7.07
N ALA A 42 -17.53 -1.59 7.87
CA ALA A 42 -18.80 -0.98 7.49
C ALA A 42 -18.66 -0.11 6.23
N ILE A 43 -17.64 0.76 6.18
CA ILE A 43 -17.37 1.60 5.01
C ILE A 43 -16.97 0.76 3.80
N SER A 44 -16.12 -0.26 3.97
CA SER A 44 -15.74 -1.15 2.87
C SER A 44 -16.95 -1.89 2.28
N ALA A 45 -17.87 -2.37 3.12
CA ALA A 45 -19.09 -3.01 2.67
C ALA A 45 -19.97 -2.06 1.85
N GLN A 46 -20.14 -0.82 2.32
CA GLN A 46 -20.88 0.22 1.60
C GLN A 46 -20.23 0.57 0.24
N LEU A 47 -18.89 0.64 0.20
CA LEU A 47 -18.15 0.88 -1.05
C LEU A 47 -18.35 -0.27 -2.04
N VAL A 48 -18.26 -1.52 -1.60
CA VAL A 48 -18.50 -2.69 -2.45
C VAL A 48 -19.93 -2.69 -2.99
N GLU A 49 -20.94 -2.45 -2.14
CA GLU A 49 -22.34 -2.38 -2.57
C GLU A 49 -22.57 -1.24 -3.57
N THR A 50 -21.98 -0.07 -3.32
CA THR A 50 -22.08 1.10 -4.20
C THR A 50 -21.43 0.83 -5.55
N VAL A 51 -20.22 0.25 -5.57
CA VAL A 51 -19.53 -0.12 -6.81
C VAL A 51 -20.32 -1.16 -7.59
N ALA A 52 -20.91 -2.16 -6.93
CA ALA A 52 -21.73 -3.19 -7.57
C ALA A 52 -22.99 -2.62 -8.26
N LYS A 53 -23.57 -1.54 -7.71
CA LYS A 53 -24.69 -0.81 -8.30
C LYS A 53 -24.26 0.21 -9.37
N SER A 54 -22.97 0.52 -9.44
CA SER A 54 -22.41 1.47 -10.38
C SER A 54 -22.01 0.81 -11.70
N LYS A 55 -21.71 1.65 -12.72
CA LYS A 55 -21.07 1.19 -13.96
C LYS A 55 -19.54 1.26 -13.91
N LEU A 56 -18.97 1.49 -12.72
CA LEU A 56 -17.53 1.65 -12.57
C LEU A 56 -16.84 0.30 -12.78
N GLN A 57 -15.95 0.27 -13.76
CA GLN A 57 -15.10 -0.89 -14.03
C GLN A 57 -13.67 -0.41 -14.22
N PHE A 58 -12.72 -1.09 -13.57
CA PHE A 58 -11.30 -0.85 -13.77
C PHE A 58 -10.66 -2.07 -14.42
N SER A 59 -10.00 -1.86 -15.55
CA SER A 59 -9.39 -2.96 -16.31
C SER A 59 -8.24 -3.59 -15.54
N LYS A 60 -8.25 -4.93 -15.44
CA LYS A 60 -7.12 -5.71 -14.92
C LYS A 60 -5.90 -5.68 -15.83
N GLN A 61 -6.09 -5.30 -17.09
CA GLN A 61 -5.05 -5.15 -18.11
C GLN A 61 -4.53 -3.70 -18.20
N SER A 62 -4.85 -2.84 -17.22
CA SER A 62 -4.31 -1.49 -17.20
C SER A 62 -2.78 -1.51 -17.07
N THR A 63 -2.13 -0.51 -17.68
CA THR A 63 -0.68 -0.32 -17.55
C THR A 63 -0.24 -0.18 -16.10
N TRP A 64 -1.09 0.43 -15.26
CA TRP A 64 -0.85 0.54 -13.81
C TRP A 64 -0.68 -0.83 -13.13
N TRP A 65 -1.53 -1.81 -13.44
CA TRP A 65 -1.38 -3.17 -12.91
C TRP A 65 -0.11 -3.84 -13.42
N ALA A 66 0.23 -3.66 -14.69
CA ALA A 66 1.45 -4.21 -15.28
C ALA A 66 2.72 -3.65 -14.60
N ASP A 67 2.77 -2.34 -14.37
CA ASP A 67 3.88 -1.67 -13.69
C ASP A 67 4.01 -2.11 -12.24
N LEU A 68 2.88 -2.25 -11.53
CA LEU A 68 2.87 -2.74 -10.15
C LEU A 68 3.41 -4.17 -10.06
N GLN A 69 2.95 -5.07 -10.92
CA GLN A 69 3.43 -6.46 -10.96
C GLN A 69 4.93 -6.53 -11.28
N LYS A 70 5.41 -5.73 -12.24
CA LYS A 70 6.85 -5.64 -12.55
C LYS A 70 7.66 -5.20 -11.32
N LYS A 71 7.16 -4.23 -10.55
CA LYS A 71 7.86 -3.76 -9.34
C LYS A 71 7.85 -4.80 -8.22
N ILE A 72 6.73 -5.52 -8.05
CA ILE A 72 6.62 -6.65 -7.11
C ILE A 72 7.68 -7.71 -7.44
N GLU A 73 7.75 -8.16 -8.69
CA GLU A 73 8.68 -9.21 -9.12
C GLU A 73 10.15 -8.79 -9.01
N LEU A 74 10.46 -7.53 -9.31
CA LEU A 74 11.80 -6.99 -9.08
C LEU A 74 12.17 -7.04 -7.59
N ASN A 75 11.28 -6.54 -6.72
CA ASN A 75 11.53 -6.51 -5.28
C ASN A 75 11.68 -7.93 -4.70
N LYS A 76 10.86 -8.89 -5.13
CA LYS A 76 10.98 -10.30 -4.73
C LYS A 76 12.35 -10.85 -5.09
N LYS A 77 12.79 -10.71 -6.35
CA LYS A 77 14.12 -11.18 -6.79
C LYS A 77 15.26 -10.57 -5.97
N THR A 78 15.17 -9.28 -5.66
CA THR A 78 16.16 -8.61 -4.82
C THR A 78 16.18 -9.17 -3.41
N VAL A 79 15.01 -9.34 -2.77
CA VAL A 79 14.92 -9.90 -1.42
C VAL A 79 15.38 -11.36 -1.39
N GLU A 80 15.00 -12.18 -2.37
CA GLU A 80 15.45 -13.57 -2.48
C GLU A 80 16.97 -13.68 -2.58
N ALA A 81 17.63 -12.76 -3.30
CA ALA A 81 19.09 -12.74 -3.37
C ALA A 81 19.72 -12.46 -2.00
N PHE A 82 19.13 -11.55 -1.21
CA PHE A 82 19.60 -11.28 0.16
C PHE A 82 19.32 -12.44 1.12
N VAL A 83 18.17 -13.09 1.01
CA VAL A 83 17.83 -14.29 1.80
C VAL A 83 18.83 -15.42 1.53
N LYS A 84 19.24 -15.61 0.27
CA LYS A 84 20.19 -16.66 -0.13
C LYS A 84 21.63 -16.36 0.25
N ASP A 85 21.96 -15.11 0.59
CA ASP A 85 23.30 -14.75 1.05
C ASP A 85 23.49 -15.13 2.52
N THR A 86 23.99 -16.35 2.74
CA THR A 86 24.29 -16.90 4.07
C THR A 86 25.76 -16.74 4.45
N SER A 87 26.47 -15.77 3.86
CA SER A 87 27.87 -15.51 4.20
C SER A 87 28.01 -14.96 5.64
N PRO A 88 29.05 -15.34 6.40
CA PRO A 88 29.31 -14.73 7.71
C PRO A 88 29.94 -13.32 7.59
N PRO A 89 29.49 -12.33 8.37
CA PRO A 89 28.35 -12.38 9.30
C PRO A 89 27.01 -12.37 8.55
N LEU A 90 26.06 -13.18 9.03
CA LEU A 90 24.74 -13.31 8.40
C LEU A 90 24.03 -11.97 8.32
N ASN A 91 23.40 -11.71 7.17
CA ASN A 91 22.51 -10.56 7.04
C ASN A 91 21.13 -10.83 7.67
N TYR A 92 20.36 -9.77 7.87
CA TYR A 92 19.04 -9.85 8.51
C TYR A 92 18.01 -10.65 7.69
N TYR A 93 18.10 -10.64 6.36
CA TYR A 93 17.16 -11.37 5.50
C TYR A 93 17.39 -12.89 5.62
N ALA A 94 18.65 -13.33 5.56
CA ALA A 94 19.02 -14.73 5.75
C ALA A 94 18.68 -15.24 7.16
N THR A 95 18.79 -14.37 8.18
CA THR A 95 18.40 -14.73 9.55
C THR A 95 16.87 -14.79 9.70
N LEU A 96 16.13 -13.87 9.09
CA LEU A 96 14.66 -13.84 9.17
C LEU A 96 14.03 -15.06 8.49
N SER A 97 14.63 -15.56 7.40
CA SER A 97 14.08 -16.72 6.68
C SER A 97 14.05 -18.00 7.50
N THR A 98 14.93 -18.17 8.50
CA THR A 98 14.91 -19.37 9.36
C THR A 98 13.77 -19.38 10.38
N ILE A 99 13.14 -18.22 10.64
CA ILE A 99 11.99 -18.07 11.54
C ILE A 99 10.66 -18.22 10.79
N GLN A 100 10.67 -17.92 9.49
CA GLN A 100 9.45 -17.90 8.66
C GLN A 100 9.05 -19.27 8.10
N GLU A 101 9.86 -20.32 8.33
CA GLU A 101 9.47 -21.73 8.15
C GLU A 101 8.52 -22.20 9.27
#